data_AF-A0A1D9QI15-F1
#
_entry.id   AF-A0A1D9QI15-F1
#
_cell.length_a   1.000
_cell.length_b   1.000
_cell.length_c   1.000
_cell.angle_alpha   90.00
_cell.angle_beta   90.00
_cell.angle_gamma   90.00
#
_symmetry.space_group_name_H-M   'P 1'
#
loop_
_entity.id
_entity.type
_entity.pdbx_description
1 polymer ?
#
loop_
_entity_poly.entity_id
_entity_poly.type
_entity_poly.pdbx_seq_one_letter_code
_entity_poly.pdbx_strand_id
1 'polypeptide(L)'
;MASFNWCRSTCNSLADSKLGSLLGSFWGRRGTYGVVLSATVKFHPAVTWVSSATLQFASPTTSDGIASYWSSIKVFLQALPLMVDSGLQIVWTIAPRFFLVSPVTGLDVPQATIDILFSKTLATLEAAEIPYKYASTVSTSFLTYYESAVFGANVSNYNIGGRLIPRSVMQNSSDSFFSVFKQLLKTGILWPG
;
A
#
# COMPACT_ATOMS: atom_id res chain seq x y z
N MET A 1 -23.61 -28.98 -0.35
CA MET A 1 -23.90 -27.54 -0.58
C MET A 1 -25.03 -27.11 0.36
N ALA A 2 -24.70 -26.62 1.55
CA ALA A 2 -25.69 -26.09 2.51
C ALA A 2 -25.12 -25.04 3.48
N SER A 3 -23.79 -24.89 3.58
CA SER A 3 -23.15 -24.06 4.61
C SER A 3 -22.97 -22.57 4.28
N PHE A 4 -23.24 -22.15 3.03
CA PHE A 4 -23.05 -20.74 2.62
C PHE A 4 -24.21 -19.81 2.99
N ASN A 5 -25.44 -20.32 3.06
CA ASN A 5 -26.62 -19.49 3.37
C ASN A 5 -26.70 -19.08 4.85
N TRP A 6 -26.11 -19.87 5.75
CA TRP A 6 -26.16 -19.60 7.19
C TRP A 6 -25.34 -18.37 7.58
N CYS A 7 -24.19 -18.13 6.93
CA CYS A 7 -23.33 -16.98 7.24
C CYS A 7 -23.98 -15.65 6.80
N ARG A 8 -24.78 -15.66 5.72
CA ARG A 8 -25.45 -14.44 5.21
C ARG A 8 -26.62 -14.01 6.09
N SER A 9 -27.39 -14.94 6.65
CA SER A 9 -28.52 -14.62 7.54
C SER A 9 -28.09 -14.07 8.90
N THR A 10 -27.04 -14.62 9.50
CA THR A 10 -26.61 -14.25 10.86
C THR A 10 -25.82 -12.94 10.90
N CYS A 11 -25.08 -12.60 9.84
CA CYS A 11 -24.42 -11.29 9.75
C CYS A 11 -25.42 -10.13 9.59
N ASN A 12 -26.50 -10.32 8.82
CA ASN A 12 -27.53 -9.29 8.66
C ASN A 12 -28.36 -9.12 9.96
N SER A 13 -28.66 -10.20 10.68
CA SER A 13 -29.44 -10.09 11.92
C SER A 13 -28.70 -9.41 13.07
N LEU A 14 -27.36 -9.43 13.07
CA LEU A 14 -26.55 -8.75 14.10
C LEU A 14 -26.42 -7.25 13.84
N ALA A 15 -26.38 -6.83 12.56
CA ALA A 15 -26.38 -5.41 12.18
C ALA A 15 -27.71 -4.72 12.51
N ASP A 16 -28.84 -5.44 12.38
CA ASP A 16 -30.19 -4.97 12.72
C ASP A 16 -30.58 -5.17 14.20
N SER A 17 -29.66 -5.66 15.04
CA SER A 17 -29.92 -5.87 16.47
C SER A 17 -29.81 -4.57 17.26
N LYS A 18 -30.41 -4.51 18.47
CA LYS A 18 -30.23 -3.40 19.44
C LYS A 18 -28.76 -3.10 19.80
N LEU A 19 -27.83 -3.96 19.42
CA LEU A 19 -26.38 -3.81 19.60
C LEU A 19 -25.66 -3.27 18.35
N GLY A 20 -26.37 -2.95 17.26
CA GLY A 20 -25.78 -2.44 16.02
C GLY A 20 -24.98 -1.14 16.22
N SER A 21 -25.44 -0.25 17.11
CA SER A 21 -24.71 0.96 17.49
C SER A 21 -23.41 0.64 18.25
N LEU A 22 -23.44 -0.35 19.14
CA LEU A 22 -22.26 -0.81 19.89
C LEU A 22 -21.25 -1.48 18.95
N LEU A 23 -21.70 -2.34 18.04
CA LEU A 23 -20.86 -2.93 16.99
C LEU A 23 -20.15 -1.84 16.17
N GLY A 24 -20.87 -0.83 15.67
CA GLY A 24 -20.27 0.29 14.95
C GLY A 24 -19.21 1.03 15.76
N SER A 25 -19.46 1.28 17.05
CA SER A 25 -18.48 1.91 17.94
C SER A 25 -17.24 1.04 18.24
N PHE A 26 -17.40 -0.28 18.37
CA PHE A 26 -16.27 -1.20 18.56
C PHE A 26 -15.35 -1.23 17.33
N TRP A 27 -15.90 -1.18 16.11
CA TRP A 27 -15.10 -1.14 14.89
C TRP A 27 -14.40 0.20 14.69
N GLY A 28 -14.99 1.31 15.13
CA GLY A 28 -14.42 2.66 14.96
C GLY A 28 -13.49 3.13 16.08
N ARG A 29 -13.64 2.63 17.31
CA ARG A 29 -12.88 3.07 18.49
C ARG A 29 -12.58 1.88 19.39
N ARG A 30 -11.32 1.43 19.36
CA ARG A 30 -10.84 0.31 20.15
C ARG A 30 -10.54 0.75 21.60
N GLY A 31 -10.80 -0.13 22.57
CA GLY A 31 -10.33 0.02 23.95
C GLY A 31 -11.18 0.83 24.93
N THR A 32 -12.36 1.32 24.54
CA THR A 32 -13.20 2.20 25.39
C THR A 32 -14.58 1.65 25.73
N TYR A 33 -15.04 0.59 25.06
CA TYR A 33 -16.43 0.10 25.18
C TYR A 33 -16.57 -1.25 25.90
N GLY A 34 -15.46 -1.94 26.21
CA GLY A 34 -15.46 -3.22 26.93
C GLY A 34 -14.34 -4.16 26.49
N VAL A 35 -14.28 -5.33 27.14
CA VAL A 35 -13.32 -6.40 26.82
C VAL A 35 -13.92 -7.30 25.73
N VAL A 36 -13.26 -7.41 24.59
CA VAL A 36 -13.67 -8.29 23.49
C VAL A 36 -13.19 -9.70 23.76
N LEU A 37 -14.12 -10.65 23.93
CA LEU A 37 -13.80 -12.06 24.18
C LEU A 37 -13.62 -12.87 22.89
N SER A 38 -14.39 -12.55 21.84
CA SER A 38 -14.29 -13.19 20.52
C SER A 38 -14.79 -12.26 19.41
N ALA A 39 -14.34 -12.51 18.18
CA ALA A 39 -14.80 -11.82 16.98
C ALA A 39 -15.06 -12.82 15.86
N THR A 40 -16.14 -12.61 15.11
CA THR A 40 -16.42 -13.37 13.87
C THR A 40 -15.99 -12.53 12.68
N VAL A 41 -15.08 -13.06 11.86
CA VAL A 41 -14.55 -12.39 10.67
C VAL A 41 -15.01 -13.10 9.39
N LYS A 42 -15.12 -12.35 8.30
CA LYS A 42 -15.47 -12.90 6.99
C LYS A 42 -14.24 -13.55 6.35
N PHE A 43 -14.41 -14.77 5.86
CA PHE A 43 -13.43 -15.40 4.97
C PHE A 43 -13.73 -15.00 3.52
N HIS A 44 -12.67 -14.67 2.79
CA HIS A 44 -12.73 -14.38 1.36
C HIS A 44 -12.49 -15.66 0.54
N PRO A 45 -12.98 -15.74 -0.70
CA PRO A 45 -12.65 -16.83 -1.61
C PRO A 45 -11.14 -16.99 -1.80
N ALA A 46 -10.71 -18.22 -2.10
CA ALA A 46 -9.32 -18.47 -2.43
C ALA A 46 -8.94 -17.72 -3.72
N VAL A 47 -7.77 -17.10 -3.69
CA VAL A 47 -7.14 -16.49 -4.87
C VAL A 47 -6.36 -17.54 -5.63
N THR A 48 -6.34 -17.41 -6.96
CA THR A 48 -5.71 -18.38 -7.87
C THR A 48 -4.22 -18.14 -8.01
N TRP A 49 -3.82 -16.86 -8.00
CA TRP A 49 -2.42 -16.45 -7.93
C TRP A 49 -2.29 -15.08 -7.25
N VAL A 50 -1.10 -14.80 -6.71
CA VAL A 50 -0.75 -13.50 -6.16
C VAL A 50 0.49 -13.00 -6.87
N SER A 51 0.38 -11.85 -7.51
CA SER A 51 1.53 -11.17 -8.10
C SER A 51 2.12 -10.19 -7.10
N SER A 52 3.44 -10.17 -6.98
CA SER A 52 4.18 -9.27 -6.12
C SER A 52 5.24 -8.53 -6.90
N ALA A 53 5.59 -7.32 -6.47
CA ALA A 53 6.74 -6.61 -6.98
C ALA A 53 7.44 -5.78 -5.91
N THR A 54 8.72 -5.55 -6.16
CA THR A 54 9.59 -4.71 -5.36
C THR A 54 10.33 -3.73 -6.26
N LEU A 55 10.47 -2.50 -5.81
CA LEU A 55 11.28 -1.47 -6.46
C LEU A 55 12.11 -0.76 -5.40
N GLN A 56 13.40 -0.62 -5.64
CA GLN A 56 14.27 0.20 -4.80
C GLN A 56 15.27 0.98 -5.63
N PHE A 57 15.51 2.23 -5.24
CA PHE A 57 16.59 3.05 -5.79
C PHE A 57 17.07 4.07 -4.75
N ALA A 58 18.31 4.52 -4.91
CA ALA A 58 18.96 5.47 -4.01
C ALA A 58 18.96 6.87 -4.60
N SER A 59 19.02 7.89 -3.74
CA SER A 59 19.27 9.26 -4.19
C SER A 59 20.70 9.38 -4.71
N PRO A 60 20.92 9.89 -5.92
CA PRO A 60 22.25 10.21 -6.42
C PRO A 60 22.85 11.42 -5.69
N THR A 61 24.14 11.65 -5.88
CA THR A 61 24.91 12.74 -5.24
C THR A 61 25.01 14.00 -6.11
N THR A 62 24.70 13.90 -7.40
CA THR A 62 24.74 15.03 -8.34
C THR A 62 23.46 15.88 -8.24
N SER A 63 23.57 17.19 -8.45
CA SER A 63 22.41 18.11 -8.43
C SER A 63 21.34 17.71 -9.44
N ASP A 64 21.75 17.33 -10.63
CA ASP A 64 20.86 16.96 -11.73
C ASP A 64 20.19 15.61 -11.45
N GLY A 65 20.94 14.68 -10.86
CA GLY A 65 20.41 13.40 -10.40
C GLY A 65 19.36 13.57 -9.30
N ILE A 66 19.53 14.52 -8.38
CA ILE A 66 18.56 14.79 -7.32
C ILE A 66 17.24 15.29 -7.92
N ALA A 67 17.28 16.16 -8.92
CA ALA A 67 16.07 16.61 -9.62
C ALA A 67 15.34 15.43 -10.30
N SER A 68 16.08 14.57 -10.99
CA SER A 68 15.54 13.37 -11.64
C SER A 68 15.00 12.31 -10.66
N TYR A 69 15.63 12.16 -9.49
CA TYR A 69 15.15 11.32 -8.39
C TYR A 69 13.75 11.76 -7.93
N TRP A 70 13.58 13.06 -7.66
CA TRP A 70 12.28 13.61 -7.28
C TRP A 70 11.26 13.53 -8.42
N SER A 71 11.68 13.71 -9.67
CA SER A 71 10.81 13.54 -10.83
C SER A 71 10.27 12.10 -10.92
N SER A 72 11.14 11.11 -10.73
CA SER A 72 10.77 9.68 -10.74
C SER A 72 9.76 9.34 -9.64
N ILE A 73 9.97 9.86 -8.42
CA ILE A 73 9.01 9.71 -7.32
C ILE A 73 7.67 10.35 -7.67
N LYS A 74 7.67 11.56 -8.25
CA LYS A 74 6.43 12.23 -8.64
C LYS A 74 5.65 11.42 -9.67
N VAL A 75 6.32 10.87 -10.68
CA VAL A 75 5.71 9.99 -11.70
C VAL A 75 5.08 8.76 -11.04
N PHE A 76 5.79 8.11 -10.12
CA PHE A 76 5.27 6.98 -9.36
C PHE A 76 4.02 7.35 -8.54
N LEU A 77 4.09 8.44 -7.77
CA LEU A 77 2.99 8.91 -6.92
C LEU A 77 1.74 9.27 -7.74
N GLN A 78 1.91 9.83 -8.93
CA GLN A 78 0.81 10.11 -9.86
C GLN A 78 0.18 8.85 -10.44
N ALA A 79 0.92 7.74 -10.53
CA ALA A 79 0.41 6.47 -11.01
C ALA A 79 -0.35 5.68 -9.93
N LEU A 80 -0.20 6.02 -8.64
CA LEU A 80 -0.84 5.31 -7.53
C LEU A 80 -2.37 5.13 -7.68
N PRO A 81 -3.17 6.15 -8.06
CA PRO A 81 -4.61 5.96 -8.23
C PRO A 81 -4.95 4.87 -9.24
N LEU A 82 -4.23 4.84 -10.37
CA LEU A 82 -4.42 3.85 -11.43
C LEU A 82 -3.99 2.45 -10.97
N MET A 83 -2.89 2.34 -10.22
CA MET A 83 -2.43 1.07 -9.65
C MET A 83 -3.46 0.50 -8.68
N VAL A 84 -4.01 1.34 -7.80
CA VAL A 84 -5.08 0.94 -6.86
C VAL A 84 -6.35 0.54 -7.60
N ASP A 85 -6.75 1.28 -8.65
CA ASP A 85 -7.90 0.93 -9.49
C ASP A 85 -7.71 -0.40 -10.24
N SER A 86 -6.46 -0.78 -10.51
CA SER A 86 -6.10 -2.08 -11.10
C SER A 86 -6.11 -3.23 -10.10
N GLY A 87 -6.52 -2.99 -8.85
CA GLY A 87 -6.59 -4.01 -7.79
C GLY A 87 -5.26 -4.26 -7.07
N LEU A 88 -4.28 -3.35 -7.22
CA LEU A 88 -3.00 -3.45 -6.53
C LEU A 88 -3.04 -2.77 -5.16
N GLN A 89 -2.48 -3.44 -4.16
CA GLN A 89 -2.11 -2.85 -2.88
C GLN A 89 -0.61 -2.56 -2.91
N ILE A 90 -0.22 -1.32 -2.64
CA ILE A 90 1.17 -0.89 -2.73
C ILE A 90 1.60 -0.33 -1.39
N VAL A 91 2.73 -0.82 -0.87
CA VAL A 91 3.42 -0.22 0.28
C VAL A 91 4.71 0.40 -0.21
N TRP A 92 4.91 1.67 0.08
CA TRP A 92 6.11 2.40 -0.29
C TRP A 92 6.67 3.18 0.90
N THR A 93 7.96 3.49 0.87
CA THR A 93 8.66 4.24 1.89
C THR A 93 9.64 5.17 1.22
N ILE A 94 9.55 6.46 1.57
CA ILE A 94 10.48 7.48 1.10
C ILE A 94 11.31 7.94 2.28
N ALA A 95 12.61 7.84 2.11
CA ALA A 95 13.61 8.35 3.02
C ALA A 95 14.48 9.39 2.29
N PRO A 96 15.23 10.23 3.03
CA PRO A 96 16.11 11.23 2.41
C PRO A 96 17.14 10.66 1.42
N ARG A 97 17.53 9.38 1.55
CA ARG A 97 18.54 8.76 0.70
C ARG A 97 18.06 7.58 -0.14
N PHE A 98 16.85 7.08 0.08
CA PHE A 98 16.35 5.92 -0.65
C PHE A 98 14.84 5.98 -0.81
N PHE A 99 14.39 5.33 -1.87
CA PHE A 99 13.00 5.04 -2.13
C PHE A 99 12.84 3.53 -2.23
N LEU A 100 11.83 3.01 -1.54
CA LEU A 100 11.53 1.59 -1.49
C LEU A 100 10.03 1.39 -1.72
N VAL A 101 9.68 0.45 -2.58
CA VAL A 101 8.34 -0.10 -2.74
C VAL A 101 8.44 -1.57 -2.43
N SER A 102 7.83 -1.98 -1.33
CA SER A 102 7.83 -3.37 -0.89
C SER A 102 6.78 -3.60 0.21
N PRO A 103 5.81 -4.52 0.02
CA PRO A 103 5.46 -5.20 -1.23
C PRO A 103 4.46 -4.38 -2.07
N VAL A 104 4.51 -4.56 -3.39
CA VAL A 104 3.32 -4.44 -4.25
C VAL A 104 2.62 -5.78 -4.23
N THR A 105 1.31 -5.83 -4.03
CA THR A 105 0.52 -7.06 -4.01
C THR A 105 -0.69 -6.91 -4.93
N GLY A 106 -0.86 -7.84 -5.87
CA GLY A 106 -2.05 -7.95 -6.70
C GLY A 106 -2.68 -9.34 -6.54
N LEU A 107 -3.93 -9.39 -6.09
CA LEU A 107 -4.69 -10.64 -5.96
C LEU A 107 -5.39 -10.94 -7.28
N ASP A 108 -5.08 -12.09 -7.89
CA ASP A 108 -5.56 -12.47 -9.23
C ASP A 108 -5.24 -11.44 -10.34
N VAL A 109 -4.29 -10.54 -10.08
CA VAL A 109 -3.79 -9.58 -11.07
C VAL A 109 -2.59 -10.18 -11.80
N PRO A 110 -2.55 -10.16 -13.14
CA PRO A 110 -1.39 -10.64 -13.89
C PRO A 110 -0.12 -9.85 -13.57
N GLN A 111 1.02 -10.53 -13.47
CA GLN A 111 2.32 -9.88 -13.25
C GLN A 111 2.61 -8.80 -14.32
N ALA A 112 2.26 -9.08 -15.58
CA ALA A 112 2.44 -8.14 -16.68
C ALA A 112 1.74 -6.80 -16.45
N THR A 113 0.59 -6.79 -15.75
CA THR A 113 -0.10 -5.55 -15.39
C THR A 113 0.74 -4.71 -14.43
N ILE A 114 1.41 -5.35 -13.47
CA ILE A 114 2.32 -4.65 -12.55
C ILE A 114 3.51 -4.07 -13.35
N ASP A 115 4.14 -4.89 -14.19
CA ASP A 115 5.30 -4.47 -14.99
C ASP A 115 4.94 -3.27 -15.91
N ILE A 116 3.76 -3.28 -16.54
CA ILE A 116 3.25 -2.17 -17.35
C ILE A 116 3.04 -0.91 -16.50
N LEU A 117 2.47 -1.02 -15.30
CA LEU A 117 2.21 0.13 -14.43
C LEU A 117 3.51 0.75 -13.89
N PHE A 118 4.55 -0.05 -13.67
CA PHE A 118 5.87 0.44 -13.27
C PHE A 118 6.71 0.97 -14.42
N SER A 119 6.45 0.55 -15.67
CA SER A 119 7.24 0.90 -16.86
C SER A 119 7.57 2.38 -16.98
N LYS A 120 6.61 3.29 -16.75
CA LYS A 120 6.83 4.74 -16.84
C LYS A 120 7.81 5.25 -15.79
N THR A 121 7.77 4.68 -14.58
CA THR A 121 8.70 5.01 -13.50
C THR A 121 10.10 4.49 -13.84
N LEU A 122 10.19 3.25 -14.31
CA LEU A 122 11.47 2.63 -14.70
C LEU A 122 12.13 3.36 -15.86
N ALA A 123 11.38 3.72 -16.90
CA ALA A 123 11.88 4.51 -18.02
C ALA A 123 12.41 5.88 -17.59
N THR A 124 11.80 6.51 -16.58
CA THR A 124 12.29 7.79 -16.03
C THR A 124 13.61 7.59 -15.28
N LEU A 125 13.77 6.49 -14.55
CA LEU A 125 15.01 6.14 -13.85
C LEU A 125 16.14 5.80 -14.84
N GLU A 126 15.84 5.07 -15.91
CA GLU A 126 16.79 4.73 -16.98
C GLU A 126 17.27 5.97 -17.73
N ALA A 127 16.36 6.85 -18.14
CA ALA A 127 16.71 8.10 -18.80
C ALA A 127 17.56 9.04 -17.92
N ALA A 128 17.44 8.90 -16.60
CA ALA A 128 18.21 9.65 -15.62
C ALA A 128 19.50 8.94 -15.16
N GLU A 129 19.80 7.77 -15.71
CA GLU A 129 20.94 6.92 -15.32
C GLU A 129 20.98 6.59 -13.81
N ILE A 130 19.81 6.50 -13.16
CA ILE A 130 19.70 6.17 -11.74
C ILE A 130 19.65 4.65 -11.59
N PRO A 131 20.62 4.02 -10.89
CA PRO A 131 20.58 2.59 -10.63
C PRO A 131 19.38 2.22 -9.76
N TYR A 132 18.61 1.24 -10.22
CA TYR A 132 17.45 0.72 -9.49
C TYR A 132 17.50 -0.82 -9.44
N LYS A 133 16.79 -1.41 -8.49
CA LYS A 133 16.46 -2.84 -8.48
C LYS A 133 14.97 -3.00 -8.52
N TYR A 134 14.49 -3.68 -9.56
CA TYR A 134 13.10 -4.06 -9.72
C TYR A 134 13.02 -5.58 -9.83
N ALA A 135 12.08 -6.18 -9.13
CA ALA A 135 11.79 -7.61 -9.25
C ALA A 135 10.30 -7.83 -9.06
N SER A 136 9.70 -8.59 -9.97
CA SER A 136 8.32 -9.06 -9.90
C SER A 136 8.28 -10.59 -9.80
N THR A 137 7.36 -11.10 -9.00
CA THR A 137 7.21 -12.55 -8.71
C THR A 137 5.74 -12.92 -8.69
N VAL A 138 5.44 -14.20 -8.92
CA VAL A 138 4.09 -14.77 -8.81
C VAL A 138 4.12 -15.94 -7.84
N SER A 139 3.15 -15.96 -6.93
CA SER A 139 2.88 -17.06 -6.01
C SER A 139 1.57 -17.75 -6.40
N THR A 140 1.51 -19.07 -6.21
CA THR A 140 0.35 -19.90 -6.57
C THR A 140 -0.78 -19.87 -5.55
N SER A 141 -0.56 -19.27 -4.37
CA SER A 141 -1.59 -19.09 -3.35
C SER A 141 -1.29 -17.88 -2.46
N PHE A 142 -2.30 -17.38 -1.76
CA PHE A 142 -2.11 -16.32 -0.77
C PHE A 142 -1.20 -16.77 0.39
N LEU A 143 -1.30 -18.04 0.82
CA LEU A 143 -0.48 -18.56 1.92
C LEU A 143 1.00 -18.61 1.53
N THR A 144 1.33 -19.14 0.35
CA THR A 144 2.72 -19.18 -0.13
C THR A 144 3.31 -17.79 -0.31
N TYR A 145 2.52 -16.84 -0.82
CA TYR A 145 2.90 -15.43 -0.82
C TYR A 145 3.19 -14.93 0.59
N TYR A 146 2.26 -15.17 1.53
CA TYR A 146 2.36 -14.67 2.90
C TYR A 146 3.59 -15.21 3.64
N GLU A 147 3.92 -16.50 3.45
CA GLU A 147 5.09 -17.13 4.05
C GLU A 147 6.41 -16.65 3.40
N SER A 148 6.39 -16.34 2.11
CA SER A 148 7.56 -15.85 1.37
C SER A 148 7.84 -14.36 1.62
N ALA A 149 6.81 -13.59 1.97
CA ALA A 149 6.90 -12.16 2.15
C ALA A 149 7.48 -11.83 3.53
N VAL A 150 8.54 -11.01 3.53
CA VAL A 150 9.14 -10.50 4.76
C VAL A 150 8.26 -9.37 5.29
N PHE A 151 7.24 -9.73 6.07
CA PHE A 151 6.45 -8.75 6.81
C PHE A 151 7.13 -8.41 8.13
N GLY A 152 7.55 -7.16 8.31
CA GLY A 152 8.06 -6.71 9.60
C GLY A 152 9.04 -5.56 9.50
N ALA A 153 8.53 -4.34 9.63
CA ALA A 153 9.36 -3.22 10.08
C ALA A 153 9.28 -3.18 11.61
N ASN A 154 10.43 -3.16 12.31
CA ASN A 154 10.43 -2.94 13.75
C ASN A 154 10.01 -1.50 14.04
N VAL A 155 8.74 -1.31 14.40
CA VAL A 155 8.14 0.00 14.64
C VAL A 155 8.24 0.47 16.09
N SER A 156 8.72 -0.36 17.00
CA SER A 156 8.77 -0.07 18.44
C SER A 156 9.60 1.17 18.80
N ASN A 157 10.50 1.57 17.91
CA ASN A 157 11.43 2.68 18.10
C ASN A 157 11.00 3.94 17.33
N TYR A 158 9.82 3.94 16.71
CA TYR A 158 9.35 5.01 15.83
C TYR A 158 8.12 5.70 16.40
N ASN A 159 8.10 7.03 16.33
CA ASN A 159 6.90 7.84 16.54
C ASN A 159 6.12 7.89 15.21
N ILE A 160 5.01 7.19 15.13
CA ILE A 160 4.23 7.04 13.89
C ILE A 160 2.99 7.94 13.95
N GLY A 161 2.83 8.77 12.92
CA GLY A 161 1.59 9.48 12.60
C GLY A 161 0.99 8.93 11.31
N GLY A 162 -0.31 9.07 11.14
CA GLY A 162 -1.02 8.64 9.93
C GLY A 162 -1.95 9.73 9.42
N ARG A 163 -2.08 9.82 8.09
CA ARG A 163 -3.09 10.67 7.44
C ARG A 163 -3.66 9.96 6.23
N LEU A 164 -4.98 9.95 6.14
CA LEU A 164 -5.67 9.55 4.90
C LEU A 164 -5.58 10.71 3.91
N ILE A 165 -4.98 10.44 2.74
CA ILE A 165 -4.86 11.42 1.66
C ILE A 165 -5.98 11.15 0.64
N PRO A 166 -6.90 12.10 0.41
CA PRO A 166 -7.94 11.92 -0.60
C PRO A 166 -7.35 11.77 -2.01
N ARG A 167 -7.94 10.90 -2.82
CA ARG A 167 -7.54 10.68 -4.22
C ARG A 167 -7.52 11.98 -5.03
N SER A 168 -8.48 12.88 -4.78
CA SER A 168 -8.57 14.18 -5.46
C SER A 168 -7.34 15.06 -5.25
N VAL A 169 -6.63 14.94 -4.13
CA VAL A 169 -5.39 15.69 -3.87
C VAL A 169 -4.28 15.22 -4.82
N MET A 170 -4.18 13.91 -5.07
CA MET A 170 -3.19 13.34 -5.97
C MET A 170 -3.48 13.66 -7.44
N GLN A 171 -4.75 13.78 -7.81
CA GLN A 171 -5.18 14.06 -9.19
C GLN A 171 -5.17 15.56 -9.52
N ASN A 172 -5.65 16.41 -8.61
CA ASN A 172 -5.93 17.82 -8.90
C ASN A 172 -4.89 18.77 -8.29
N SER A 173 -4.06 18.32 -7.35
CA SER A 173 -3.16 19.18 -6.58
C SER A 173 -1.82 18.50 -6.30
N SER A 174 -1.35 17.68 -7.25
CA SER A 174 -0.12 16.89 -7.10
C SER A 174 1.09 17.75 -6.78
N ASP A 175 1.18 18.96 -7.33
CA ASP A 175 2.34 19.84 -7.13
C ASP A 175 2.38 20.46 -5.73
N SER A 176 1.23 20.91 -5.23
CA SER A 176 1.11 21.41 -3.85
C SER A 176 1.39 20.31 -2.84
N PHE A 177 0.84 19.11 -3.06
CA PHE A 177 1.10 17.96 -2.21
C PHE A 177 2.58 17.59 -2.21
N PHE A 178 3.19 17.52 -3.40
CA PHE A 178 4.59 17.16 -3.55
C PHE A 178 5.55 18.20 -2.95
N SER A 179 5.17 19.48 -2.95
CA SER A 179 5.93 20.54 -2.28
C SER A 179 5.96 20.34 -0.75
N VAL A 180 4.79 20.17 -0.12
CA VAL A 180 4.67 19.89 1.32
C VAL A 180 5.40 18.60 1.67
N PHE A 181 5.22 17.57 0.84
CA PHE A 181 5.87 16.28 1.00
C PHE A 181 7.40 16.39 1.02
N LYS A 182 7.99 17.11 0.05
CA LYS A 182 9.43 17.37 0.03
C LYS A 182 9.90 18.17 1.24
N GLN A 183 9.10 19.11 1.73
CA GLN A 183 9.44 19.88 2.94
C GLN A 183 9.48 19.00 4.20
N LEU A 184 8.53 18.07 4.34
CA LEU A 184 8.50 17.13 5.47
C LEU A 184 9.68 16.16 5.44
N LEU A 185 10.08 15.67 4.27
CA LEU A 185 11.25 14.79 4.17
C LEU A 185 12.57 15.51 4.52
N LYS A 186 12.67 16.83 4.32
CA LYS A 186 13.83 17.62 4.75
C LYS A 186 14.01 17.65 6.26
N THR A 187 12.97 17.44 7.06
CA THR A 187 13.08 17.39 8.52
C THR A 187 13.57 16.04 9.04
N GLY A 188 13.92 15.10 8.14
CA GLY A 188 14.44 13.77 8.49
C GLY A 188 13.35 12.73 8.81
N ILE A 189 12.08 13.04 8.54
CA ILE A 189 10.98 12.09 8.71
C ILE A 189 11.06 11.01 7.62
N LEU A 190 10.77 9.77 8.00
CA LEU A 190 10.49 8.68 7.06
C LEU A 190 9.00 8.70 6.73
N TRP A 191 8.67 8.62 5.44
CA TRP A 191 7.27 8.60 5.02
C TRP A 191 6.90 7.25 4.40
N PRO A 192 6.31 6.33 5.17
CA PRO A 192 5.65 5.16 4.63
C PRO A 192 4.24 5.53 4.11
N GLY A 193 3.82 4.91 3.00
CA GLY A 193 2.49 5.09 2.43
C GLY A 193 2.01 3.91 1.61
#